data_AF-R9K823-F1
#
_entry.id   AF-R9K823-F1
#
_cell.length_a   1.000
_cell.length_b   1.000
_cell.length_c   1.000
_cell.angle_alpha   90.00
_cell.angle_beta   90.00
_cell.angle_gamma   90.00
#
_symmetry.space_group_name_H-M   'P 1'
#
loop_
_entity.id
_entity.type
_entity.pdbx_description
1 polymer ?
#
loop_
_entity_poly.entity_id
_entity_poly.type
_entity_poly.pdbx_seq_one_letter_code
_entity_poly.pdbx_strand_id
1 'polypeptide(L)'
;MVQETMEQKEQKNQEYNEYVKQVTPTHSLPANMLKAFITGGAICVVGQVILNVAAGTFGLDKDTAGSWCSLLLVLLSVVLTGFNIYPSLANWGGAGALVPITGFANSVAAPAIEFQKEGQVFGIGCKIFTIAGPVILYGIFTSWVLGLVYWAGMYFGWF
;
A
#
# COMPACT_ATOMS: atom_id res chain seq x y z
N MET A 1 -21.83 3.26 -42.37
CA MET A 1 -22.72 3.09 -41.19
C MET A 1 -21.98 2.49 -39.97
N VAL A 2 -21.50 1.25 -39.95
CA VAL A 2 -20.77 0.70 -38.76
C VAL A 2 -19.35 1.26 -38.65
N GLN A 3 -18.63 1.40 -39.77
CA GLN A 3 -17.26 1.93 -39.82
C GLN A 3 -17.16 3.38 -39.32
N GLU A 4 -18.06 4.25 -39.80
CA GLU A 4 -18.13 5.68 -39.39
C GLU A 4 -18.44 5.85 -37.90
N THR A 5 -19.21 4.93 -37.31
CA THR A 5 -19.55 4.98 -35.87
C THR A 5 -18.33 4.63 -34.99
N MET A 6 -17.44 3.76 -35.47
CA MET A 6 -16.22 3.37 -34.76
C MET A 6 -15.15 4.46 -34.83
N GLU A 7 -14.95 5.06 -36.01
CA GLU A 7 -14.03 6.20 -36.20
C GLU A 7 -14.46 7.42 -35.36
N GLN A 8 -15.75 7.74 -35.31
CA GLN A 8 -16.25 8.83 -34.44
C GLN A 8 -16.06 8.55 -32.95
N LYS A 9 -16.20 7.29 -32.51
CA LYS A 9 -15.97 6.90 -31.12
C LYS A 9 -14.49 6.96 -30.74
N GLU A 10 -13.61 6.62 -31.70
CA GLU A 10 -12.16 6.67 -31.53
C GLU A 10 -11.64 8.10 -31.49
N GLN A 11 -12.14 8.98 -32.36
CA GLN A 11 -11.87 10.42 -32.33
C GLN A 11 -12.34 11.07 -31.02
N LYS A 12 -13.54 10.74 -30.55
CA LYS A 12 -14.07 11.27 -29.29
C LYS A 12 -13.29 10.79 -28.06
N ASN A 13 -12.80 9.54 -28.09
CA ASN A 13 -11.90 9.01 -27.06
C ASN A 13 -10.52 9.68 -27.11
N GLN A 14 -10.03 10.04 -28.29
CA GLN A 14 -8.77 10.78 -28.46
C GLN A 14 -8.90 12.22 -27.95
N GLU A 15 -9.94 12.96 -28.33
CA GLU A 15 -10.23 14.30 -27.82
C GLU A 15 -10.43 14.30 -26.30
N TYR A 16 -11.12 13.28 -25.77
CA TYR A 16 -11.27 13.11 -24.32
C TYR A 16 -9.93 12.81 -23.65
N ASN A 17 -9.09 11.96 -24.24
CA ASN A 17 -7.75 11.69 -23.71
C ASN A 17 -6.84 12.93 -23.76
N GLU A 18 -6.92 13.76 -24.81
CA GLU A 18 -6.18 15.02 -24.91
C GLU A 18 -6.68 16.06 -23.90
N TYR A 19 -8.00 16.17 -23.74
CA TYR A 19 -8.61 17.00 -22.70
C TYR A 19 -8.18 16.53 -21.30
N VAL A 20 -8.22 15.23 -21.03
CA VAL A 20 -7.70 14.64 -19.78
C VAL A 20 -6.22 14.97 -19.64
N LYS A 21 -5.40 14.91 -20.69
CA LYS A 21 -3.97 15.25 -20.62
C LYS A 21 -3.70 16.74 -20.36
N GLN A 22 -4.58 17.63 -20.82
CA GLN A 22 -4.50 19.08 -20.59
C GLN A 22 -5.02 19.48 -19.20
N VAL A 23 -6.04 18.78 -18.69
CA VAL A 23 -6.70 19.10 -17.41
C VAL A 23 -6.10 18.32 -16.24
N THR A 24 -5.46 17.18 -16.49
CA THR A 24 -4.73 16.42 -15.47
C THR A 24 -3.44 17.20 -15.16
N PRO A 25 -3.30 17.80 -13.97
CA PRO A 25 -2.08 18.48 -13.60
C PRO A 25 -0.96 17.43 -13.61
N THR A 26 0.01 17.61 -14.49
CA THR A 26 1.27 16.88 -14.46
C THR A 26 2.02 17.37 -13.23
N HIS A 27 1.63 16.87 -12.04
CA HIS A 27 2.47 17.00 -10.87
C HIS A 27 3.86 16.53 -11.29
N SER A 28 4.87 17.37 -11.08
CA SER A 28 6.22 17.08 -11.49
C SER A 28 6.63 15.73 -10.89
N LEU A 29 6.71 14.70 -11.76
CA LEU A 29 7.14 13.34 -11.40
C LEU A 29 8.33 13.35 -10.43
N PRO A 30 9.40 14.15 -10.66
CA PRO A 30 10.51 14.22 -9.71
C PRO A 30 10.13 14.78 -8.33
N ALA A 31 9.20 15.73 -8.22
CA ALA A 31 8.77 16.26 -6.93
C ALA A 31 7.93 15.25 -6.14
N ASN A 32 7.04 14.50 -6.82
CA ASN A 32 6.27 13.43 -6.18
C ASN A 32 7.15 12.24 -5.78
N MET A 33 8.12 11.89 -6.62
CA MET A 33 9.13 10.88 -6.29
C MET A 33 9.97 11.31 -5.09
N LEU A 34 10.37 12.58 -5.00
CA LEU A 34 11.12 13.10 -3.86
C LEU A 34 10.28 13.05 -2.57
N LYS A 35 9.01 13.46 -2.61
CA LYS A 35 8.10 13.34 -1.45
C LYS A 35 7.91 11.90 -1.01
N ALA A 36 7.73 10.99 -1.97
CA ALA A 36 7.61 9.55 -1.68
C ALA A 36 8.92 8.98 -1.09
N PHE A 37 10.07 9.37 -1.62
CA PHE A 37 11.37 8.96 -1.11
C PHE A 37 11.60 9.47 0.31
N ILE A 38 11.32 10.74 0.59
CA ILE A 38 11.48 11.33 1.93
C ILE A 38 10.54 10.66 2.92
N THR A 39 9.28 10.46 2.55
CA THR A 39 8.28 9.88 3.46
C THR A 39 8.57 8.40 3.74
N GLY A 40 8.87 7.62 2.71
CA GLY A 40 9.28 6.22 2.87
C GLY A 40 10.60 6.10 3.64
N GLY A 41 11.58 6.95 3.34
CA GLY A 41 12.84 7.02 4.06
C GLY A 41 12.66 7.35 5.54
N ALA A 42 11.79 8.29 5.88
CA ALA A 42 11.47 8.62 7.26
C ALA A 42 10.85 7.43 8.01
N ILE A 43 9.91 6.71 7.39
CA ILE A 43 9.31 5.49 7.97
C ILE A 43 10.39 4.42 8.19
N CYS A 44 11.30 4.24 7.23
CA CYS A 44 12.42 3.31 7.36
C CYS A 44 13.37 3.71 8.51
N VAL A 45 13.67 4.99 8.68
CA VAL A 45 14.49 5.49 9.79
C VAL A 45 13.81 5.19 11.14
N VAL A 46 12.50 5.40 11.25
CA VAL A 46 11.74 5.03 12.45
C VAL A 46 11.83 3.53 12.72
N GLY A 47 11.68 2.70 11.69
CA GLY A 47 11.86 1.24 11.81
C GLY A 47 13.26 0.83 12.26
N GLN A 48 14.30 1.49 11.73
CA GLN A 48 15.69 1.26 12.14
C GLN A 48 15.94 1.66 13.60
N VAL A 49 15.35 2.76 14.07
CA VAL A 49 15.42 3.15 15.48
C VAL A 49 14.79 2.07 16.37
N ILE A 50 13.61 1.57 15.99
CA ILE A 50 12.93 0.52 16.75
C ILE A 50 13.77 -0.76 16.78
N LEU A 51 14.33 -1.17 15.64
CA LEU A 51 15.20 -2.35 15.55
C LEU A 51 16.47 -2.21 16.38
N ASN A 52 17.14 -1.05 16.34
CA ASN A 52 18.34 -0.79 17.11
C ASN A 52 18.07 -0.78 18.62
N VAL A 53 16.92 -0.26 19.06
CA VAL A 53 16.51 -0.33 20.46
C VAL A 53 16.18 -1.78 20.86
N ALA A 54 15.41 -2.51 20.06
CA ALA A 54 15.04 -3.89 20.34
C ALA A 54 16.27 -4.82 20.40
N ALA A 55 17.15 -4.75 19.41
CA ALA A 55 18.35 -5.59 19.34
C ALA A 55 19.46 -5.11 20.29
N GLY A 56 19.68 -3.81 20.39
CA GLY A 56 20.79 -3.24 21.17
C GLY A 56 20.51 -3.05 22.66
N THR A 57 19.30 -2.62 23.03
CA THR A 57 18.95 -2.34 24.44
C THR A 57 18.31 -3.54 25.13
N PHE A 58 17.46 -4.28 24.41
CA PHE A 58 16.76 -5.45 24.96
C PHE A 58 17.42 -6.78 24.59
N GLY A 59 18.45 -6.78 23.73
CA GLY A 59 19.19 -7.99 23.37
C GLY A 59 18.36 -9.02 22.61
N LEU A 60 17.26 -8.61 21.96
CA LEU A 60 16.42 -9.51 21.19
C LEU A 60 17.18 -10.08 19.99
N ASP A 61 16.88 -11.33 19.65
CA ASP A 61 17.32 -11.91 18.39
C ASP A 61 16.70 -11.16 17.19
N LYS A 62 17.30 -11.31 16.00
CA LYS A 62 16.90 -10.57 14.79
C LYS A 62 15.45 -10.84 14.39
N ASP A 63 14.97 -12.07 14.53
CA ASP A 63 13.61 -12.45 14.14
C ASP A 63 12.58 -11.87 15.11
N THR A 64 12.86 -11.92 16.42
CA THR A 64 11.98 -11.30 17.42
C THR A 64 12.01 -9.78 17.31
N ALA A 65 13.18 -9.17 17.08
CA ALA A 65 13.31 -7.73 16.87
C ALA A 65 12.56 -7.25 15.61
N GLY A 66 12.64 -8.02 14.51
CA GLY A 66 11.88 -7.76 13.29
C GLY A 66 10.37 -7.83 13.50
N SER A 67 9.92 -8.83 14.25
CA SER A 67 8.51 -8.98 14.65
C SER A 67 8.03 -7.78 15.49
N TRP A 68 8.83 -7.36 16.47
CA TRP A 68 8.56 -6.19 17.31
C TRP A 68 8.49 -4.89 16.51
N CYS A 69 9.44 -4.68 15.60
CA CYS A 69 9.45 -3.52 14.71
C CYS A 69 8.17 -3.43 13.89
N SER A 70 7.78 -4.54 13.24
CA SER A 70 6.56 -4.61 12.44
C SER A 70 5.31 -4.32 13.26
N LEU A 71 5.19 -4.92 14.45
CA LEU A 71 4.08 -4.68 15.38
C LEU A 71 3.96 -3.21 15.80
N LEU A 72 5.07 -2.60 16.22
CA LEU A 72 5.10 -1.22 16.68
C LEU A 72 4.79 -0.23 15.55
N LEU A 73 5.29 -0.47 14.34
CA LEU A 73 4.97 0.34 13.17
C LEU A 73 3.49 0.24 12.80
N VAL A 74 2.91 -0.96 12.82
CA VAL A 74 1.47 -1.15 12.58
C VAL A 74 0.66 -0.42 13.64
N LEU A 75 0.99 -0.59 14.92
CA LEU A 75 0.29 0.08 16.03
C LEU A 75 0.36 1.60 15.89
N LEU A 76 1.55 2.14 15.65
CA LEU A 76 1.77 3.57 15.48
C LEU A 76 0.97 4.11 14.29
N SER A 77 0.93 3.38 13.18
CA SER A 77 0.11 3.74 12.02
C SER A 77 -1.37 3.79 12.38
N VAL A 78 -1.93 2.74 12.98
CA VAL A 78 -3.36 2.69 13.35
C VAL A 78 -3.73 3.82 14.32
N VAL A 79 -2.88 4.12 15.31
CA VAL A 79 -3.08 5.23 16.24
C VAL A 79 -3.07 6.58 15.51
N LEU A 80 -2.07 6.82 14.64
CA LEU A 80 -1.99 8.03 13.83
C LEU A 80 -3.16 8.15 12.84
N THR A 81 -3.67 7.03 12.33
CA THR A 81 -4.89 6.99 11.49
C THR A 81 -6.12 7.36 12.29
N GLY A 82 -6.25 6.87 13.53
CA GLY A 82 -7.32 7.25 14.46
C GLY A 82 -7.36 8.75 14.74
N PHE A 83 -6.20 9.39 14.87
CA PHE A 83 -6.09 10.85 15.02
C PHE A 83 -6.21 11.64 13.70
N ASN A 84 -6.50 10.98 12.58
CA ASN A 84 -6.57 11.59 11.24
C ASN A 84 -5.25 12.21 10.74
N ILE A 85 -4.11 11.91 11.38
CA ILE A 85 -2.79 12.43 11.00
C ILE A 85 -2.20 11.61 9.85
N TYR A 86 -2.28 10.28 9.95
CA TYR A 86 -1.67 9.39 8.95
C TYR A 86 -2.30 9.53 7.55
N PRO A 87 -3.64 9.63 7.37
CA PRO A 87 -4.24 9.82 6.05
C PRO A 87 -3.76 11.09 5.35
N SER A 88 -3.57 12.18 6.10
CA SER A 88 -3.04 13.43 5.57
C SER A 88 -1.58 13.29 5.12
N LEU A 89 -0.76 12.62 5.95
CA LEU A 89 0.61 12.27 5.59
C LEU A 89 0.67 11.35 4.37
N ALA A 90 -0.25 10.38 4.26
CA ALA A 90 -0.32 9.46 3.14
C ALA A 90 -0.70 10.17 1.83
N ASN A 91 -1.60 11.15 1.89
CA ASN A 91 -1.95 11.98 0.73
C ASN A 91 -0.76 12.84 0.26
N TRP A 92 0.07 13.34 1.18
CA TRP A 92 1.25 14.13 0.84
C TRP A 92 2.43 13.29 0.37
N GLY A 93 2.69 12.18 1.06
CA GLY A 93 3.82 11.26 0.81
C GLY A 93 3.55 10.23 -0.29
N GLY A 94 2.30 10.09 -0.74
CA GLY A 94 1.88 9.20 -1.81
C GLY A 94 2.37 7.76 -1.59
N ALA A 95 2.98 7.18 -2.63
CA ALA A 95 3.49 5.81 -2.59
C ALA A 95 4.46 5.54 -1.42
N GLY A 96 5.23 6.55 -0.99
CA GLY A 96 6.18 6.40 0.12
C GLY A 96 5.53 6.10 1.47
N ALA A 97 4.29 6.55 1.68
CA ALA A 97 3.51 6.29 2.89
C ALA A 97 2.50 5.14 2.72
N LEU A 98 2.12 4.83 1.48
CA LEU A 98 1.14 3.79 1.15
C LEU A 98 1.77 2.40 1.01
N VAL A 99 3.00 2.30 0.49
CA VAL A 99 3.69 1.02 0.23
C VAL A 99 4.19 0.31 1.49
N PRO A 100 4.75 1.00 2.52
CA PRO A 100 5.22 0.32 3.74
C PRO A 100 4.08 -0.37 4.52
N ILE A 101 4.42 -1.24 5.46
CA ILE A 101 3.44 -1.93 6.32
C ILE A 101 2.50 -0.97 7.07
N THR A 102 2.97 0.24 7.36
CA THR A 102 2.18 1.32 7.95
C THR A 102 1.05 1.77 7.01
N GLY A 103 1.29 1.82 5.70
CA GLY A 103 0.30 2.15 4.69
C GLY A 103 -0.79 1.07 4.57
N PHE A 104 -0.40 -0.20 4.65
CA PHE A 104 -1.35 -1.31 4.74
C PHE A 104 -2.24 -1.19 5.99
N ALA A 105 -1.66 -0.91 7.16
CA ALA A 105 -2.42 -0.69 8.39
C ALA A 105 -3.43 0.47 8.27
N ASN A 106 -3.03 1.59 7.65
CA ASN A 106 -3.93 2.70 7.37
C ASN A 106 -5.06 2.30 6.40
N SER A 107 -4.78 1.47 5.39
CA SER A 107 -5.79 1.00 4.43
C SER A 107 -6.88 0.12 5.05
N VAL A 108 -6.59 -0.47 6.23
CA VAL A 108 -7.56 -1.22 7.04
C VAL A 108 -8.25 -0.31 8.04
N ALA A 109 -7.50 0.53 8.76
CA ALA A 109 -8.01 1.37 9.83
C ALA A 109 -8.89 2.53 9.33
N ALA A 110 -8.54 3.18 8.22
CA ALA A 110 -9.31 4.31 7.71
C ALA A 110 -10.74 3.91 7.29
N PRO A 111 -10.97 2.84 6.50
CA PRO A 111 -12.32 2.35 6.23
C PRO A 111 -13.07 1.90 7.49
N ALA A 112 -12.38 1.32 8.47
CA ALA A 112 -13.02 0.95 9.74
C ALA A 112 -13.62 2.17 10.47
N ILE A 113 -12.90 3.29 10.46
CA ILE A 113 -13.34 4.55 11.08
C ILE A 113 -14.46 5.20 10.27
N GLU A 114 -14.37 5.19 8.94
CA GLU A 114 -15.34 5.83 8.06
C GLU A 114 -16.69 5.10 8.05
N PHE A 115 -16.65 3.78 7.89
CA PHE A 115 -17.84 2.94 7.76
C PHE A 115 -18.37 2.38 9.08
N GLN A 116 -17.86 2.87 10.23
CA GLN A 116 -18.36 2.46 11.55
C GLN A 116 -19.87 2.70 11.73
N LYS A 117 -20.42 3.71 11.04
CA LYS A 117 -21.84 4.08 11.10
C LYS A 117 -22.75 3.08 10.39
N GLU A 118 -22.20 2.26 9.49
CA GLU A 118 -22.94 1.21 8.76
C GLU A 118 -23.04 -0.10 9.57
N GLY A 119 -22.53 -0.12 10.81
CA GLY A 119 -22.56 -1.27 11.71
C GLY A 119 -21.33 -2.16 11.63
N GLN A 120 -21.22 -3.11 12.56
CA GLN A 120 -20.02 -3.95 12.74
C GLN A 120 -19.81 -4.95 11.59
N VAL A 121 -20.89 -5.53 11.07
CA VAL A 121 -20.81 -6.63 10.07
C VAL A 121 -20.76 -6.07 8.65
N PHE A 122 -21.81 -5.34 8.23
CA PHE A 122 -21.92 -4.81 6.87
C PHE A 122 -21.04 -3.58 6.62
N GLY A 123 -20.82 -2.75 7.66
CA GLY A 123 -19.91 -1.61 7.60
C GLY A 123 -18.47 -2.04 7.80
N ILE A 124 -18.03 -2.13 9.06
CA ILE A 124 -16.62 -2.38 9.40
C ILE A 124 -16.12 -3.68 8.77
N GLY A 125 -16.81 -4.81 9.00
CA GLY A 125 -16.36 -6.14 8.54
C GLY A 125 -16.14 -6.25 7.03
N CYS A 126 -17.08 -5.78 6.21
CA CYS A 126 -16.94 -5.83 4.75
C CYS A 126 -15.97 -4.76 4.21
N LYS A 127 -15.96 -3.55 4.79
CA LYS A 127 -15.26 -2.40 4.21
C LYS A 127 -13.75 -2.41 4.47
N ILE A 128 -13.29 -2.95 5.60
CA ILE A 128 -11.86 -3.06 5.90
C ILE A 128 -11.09 -3.91 4.87
N PHE A 129 -11.75 -4.90 4.26
CA PHE A 129 -11.17 -5.76 3.25
C PHE A 129 -11.32 -5.22 1.82
N THR A 130 -11.98 -4.08 1.62
CA THR A 130 -12.15 -3.55 0.26
C THR A 130 -10.82 -3.15 -0.37
N ILE A 131 -9.89 -2.62 0.43
CA ILE A 131 -8.53 -2.27 0.00
C ILE A 131 -7.53 -3.37 0.38
N ALA A 132 -7.61 -3.90 1.60
CA ALA A 132 -6.67 -4.92 2.08
C ALA A 132 -6.89 -6.32 1.47
N GLY A 133 -8.14 -6.65 1.10
CA GLY A 133 -8.51 -7.97 0.56
C GLY A 133 -7.76 -8.31 -0.73
N PRO A 134 -7.74 -7.44 -1.76
CA PRO A 134 -6.94 -7.66 -2.96
C PRO A 134 -5.45 -7.87 -2.65
N VAL A 135 -4.88 -7.07 -1.75
CA VAL A 135 -3.46 -7.18 -1.37
C VAL A 135 -3.16 -8.54 -0.75
N ILE A 136 -4.00 -9.01 0.18
CA ILE A 136 -3.86 -10.32 0.82
C ILE A 136 -4.03 -11.44 -0.21
N LEU A 137 -5.07 -11.36 -1.05
CA LEU A 137 -5.38 -12.36 -2.07
C LEU A 137 -4.20 -12.54 -3.04
N TYR A 138 -3.73 -11.45 -3.66
CA TYR A 138 -2.64 -11.52 -4.62
C TYR A 138 -1.30 -11.84 -3.93
N GLY A 139 -1.07 -11.36 -2.71
CA GLY A 139 0.13 -11.68 -1.94
C GLY A 139 0.26 -13.17 -1.61
N ILE A 140 -0.81 -13.79 -1.08
CA ILE A 140 -0.81 -15.21 -0.76
C ILE A 140 -0.76 -16.06 -2.03
N PHE A 141 -1.57 -15.71 -3.04
CA PHE A 141 -1.62 -16.46 -4.29
C PHE A 141 -0.27 -16.47 -5.01
N THR A 142 0.37 -15.30 -5.16
CA THR A 142 1.70 -15.22 -5.80
C THR A 142 2.77 -15.94 -5.00
N SER A 143 2.75 -15.86 -3.66
CA SER A 143 3.67 -16.60 -2.80
C SER A 143 3.54 -18.12 -2.99
N TRP A 144 2.32 -18.64 -3.10
CA TRP A 144 2.07 -20.06 -3.38
C TRP A 144 2.55 -20.47 -4.77
N VAL A 145 2.26 -19.68 -5.81
CA VAL A 145 2.74 -19.95 -7.18
C VAL A 145 4.27 -20.01 -7.22
N LEU A 146 4.95 -19.03 -6.62
CA LEU A 146 6.42 -19.01 -6.57
C LEU A 146 6.97 -20.19 -5.76
N GLY A 147 6.32 -20.56 -4.65
CA GLY A 147 6.68 -21.74 -3.86
C GLY A 147 6.58 -23.04 -4.66
N LEU A 148 5.53 -23.20 -5.47
CA LEU A 148 5.39 -24.35 -6.37
C LEU A 148 6.43 -24.38 -7.48
N VAL A 149 6.73 -23.23 -8.09
CA VAL A 149 7.77 -23.12 -9.12
C VAL A 149 9.14 -23.49 -8.55
N TYR A 150 9.46 -23.00 -7.35
CA TYR A 150 10.70 -23.36 -6.65
C TYR A 150 10.77 -24.87 -6.35
N TRP A 151 9.69 -25.44 -5.81
CA TRP A 151 9.61 -26.87 -5.53
C TRP A 151 9.79 -27.74 -6.78
N ALA A 152 9.10 -27.39 -7.87
CA ALA A 152 9.24 -28.08 -9.15
C ALA A 152 10.65 -27.92 -9.72
N GLY A 153 11.23 -26.72 -9.67
CA GLY A 153 12.60 -26.46 -10.14
C GLY A 153 13.64 -27.27 -9.37
N MET A 154 13.48 -27.43 -8.05
CA MET A 154 14.32 -28.29 -7.23
C MET A 154 14.16 -29.77 -7.61
N TYR A 155 12.95 -30.22 -7.95
CA TYR A 155 12.70 -31.60 -8.42
C TYR A 155 13.34 -31.90 -9.78
N PHE A 156 13.38 -30.92 -10.70
CA PHE A 156 14.01 -31.06 -12.02
C PHE A 156 15.51 -30.73 -12.04
N GLY A 157 16.12 -30.40 -10.90
CA GLY A 157 17.56 -30.11 -10.79
C GLY A 157 17.98 -28.77 -11.41
N TRP A 158 17.05 -27.83 -11.54
CA TRP A 158 17.32 -26.48 -12.06
C TRP A 158 17.88 -25.52 -10.98
N PHE A 159 17.68 -25.86 -9.70
CA PHE A 159 18.12 -25.11 -8.51
C PHE A 159 18.86 -26.00 -7.52
#